data_AF-A0A3D0NAJ8-F1
#
_entry.id   AF-A0A3D0NAJ8-F1
#
_cell.length_a   1.000
_cell.length_b   1.000
_cell.length_c   1.000
_cell.angle_alpha   90.00
_cell.angle_beta   90.00
_cell.angle_gamma   90.00
#
_symmetry.space_group_name_H-M   'P 1'
#
loop_
_entity.id
_entity.type
_entity.pdbx_description
1 polymer ?
#
loop_
_entity_poly.entity_id
_entity_poly.type
_entity_poly.pdbx_seq_one_letter_code
_entity_poly.pdbx_strand_id
1 'polypeptide(L)'
;MRELYAQPDPSPREVVARIVAALEPETRGGMSDAASATSLGTLVEGVRSVELTGLPGALTALGAGAEPAALQWAAGLRARAERTIAAEGYASRFGDLALDAVGNSAIAVATRSTTGAGVISLPLAEAEASITRLGRERGLQEAMALFVGHHLDRTFRYLVARDLGDFIGGAGLPSVSHANRFEDAVAAHCRATWEQLRLDRFEADLGAVPELAPRDRVAMLSPILAEGIGQGLDLLGAGGL
;
A
#
# COMPACT_ATOMS: atom_id res chain seq x y z
N MET A 1 -1.15 -24.92 -6.34
CA MET A 1 -1.74 -23.78 -5.60
C MET A 1 -3.13 -24.16 -5.11
N ARG A 2 -4.09 -24.38 -6.02
CA ARG A 2 -5.48 -24.77 -5.70
C ARG A 2 -5.64 -25.96 -4.73
N GLU A 3 -4.75 -26.96 -4.80
CA GLU A 3 -4.75 -28.11 -3.89
C GLU A 3 -4.46 -27.74 -2.42
N LEU A 4 -3.78 -26.62 -2.15
CA LEU A 4 -3.49 -26.17 -0.78
C LEU A 4 -4.79 -25.78 -0.06
N TYR A 5 -5.75 -25.14 -0.75
CA TYR A 5 -7.03 -24.77 -0.16
C TYR A 5 -7.93 -25.95 0.19
N ALA A 6 -7.64 -27.14 -0.36
CA ALA A 6 -8.37 -28.37 -0.03
C ALA A 6 -7.82 -29.06 1.23
N GLN A 7 -6.63 -28.69 1.70
CA GLN A 7 -6.03 -29.27 2.90
C GLN A 7 -6.74 -28.79 4.16
N PRO A 8 -6.89 -29.64 5.20
CA PRO A 8 -7.33 -29.19 6.51
C PRO A 8 -6.36 -28.13 7.06
N ASP A 9 -6.88 -26.96 7.42
CA ASP A 9 -6.11 -25.81 7.94
C ASP A 9 -4.99 -25.34 6.98
N PRO A 10 -5.35 -24.77 5.82
CA PRO A 10 -4.36 -24.33 4.84
C PRO A 10 -3.42 -23.28 5.43
N SER A 11 -2.12 -23.42 5.21
CA SER A 11 -1.11 -22.47 5.68
C SER A 11 -1.11 -21.19 4.84
N PRO A 12 -1.36 -20.00 5.43
CA PRO A 12 -1.30 -18.73 4.70
C PRO A 12 0.07 -18.46 4.08
N ARG A 13 1.14 -18.84 4.80
CA ARG A 13 2.54 -18.68 4.40
C ARG A 13 2.86 -19.52 3.15
N GLU A 14 2.44 -20.79 3.14
CA GLU A 14 2.66 -21.67 1.99
C GLU A 14 1.85 -21.25 0.77
N VAL A 15 0.60 -20.83 0.98
CA VAL A 15 -0.25 -20.30 -0.11
C VAL A 15 0.40 -19.07 -0.74
N VAL A 16 0.82 -18.09 0.08
CA VAL A 16 1.49 -16.88 -0.40
C VAL A 16 2.77 -17.21 -1.17
N ALA A 17 3.65 -18.06 -0.63
CA ALA A 17 4.88 -18.43 -1.30
C ALA A 17 4.62 -19.16 -2.64
N ARG A 18 3.59 -20.01 -2.69
CA ARG A 18 3.18 -20.70 -3.91
C ARG A 18 2.61 -19.74 -4.96
N ILE A 19 1.89 -18.70 -4.52
CA ILE A 19 1.42 -17.62 -5.40
C ILE A 19 2.64 -16.88 -5.96
N VAL A 20 3.57 -16.43 -5.12
CA VAL A 20 4.82 -15.73 -5.53
C VAL A 20 5.57 -16.53 -6.60
N ALA A 21 5.78 -17.82 -6.37
CA ALA A 21 6.48 -18.71 -7.29
C ALA A 21 5.77 -18.88 -8.64
N ALA A 22 4.45 -18.74 -8.66
CA ALA A 22 3.61 -18.86 -9.86
C ALA A 22 3.34 -17.50 -10.56
N LEU A 23 3.78 -16.38 -10.00
CA LEU A 23 3.55 -15.07 -10.61
C LEU A 23 4.31 -14.94 -11.95
N GLU A 24 3.55 -14.70 -13.01
CA GLU A 24 4.09 -14.41 -14.33
C GLU A 24 4.76 -13.02 -14.37
N PRO A 25 5.74 -12.79 -15.27
CA PRO A 25 6.40 -11.50 -15.41
C PRO A 25 5.44 -10.33 -15.64
N GLU A 26 4.37 -10.53 -16.41
CA GLU A 26 3.34 -9.50 -16.66
C GLU A 26 2.61 -9.12 -15.37
N THR A 27 2.29 -10.10 -14.53
CA THR A 27 1.61 -9.86 -13.25
C THR A 27 2.54 -9.10 -12.30
N ARG A 28 3.83 -9.47 -12.25
CA ARG A 28 4.84 -8.74 -11.45
C ARG A 28 5.03 -7.31 -11.95
N GLY A 29 5.17 -7.12 -13.27
CA GLY A 29 5.31 -5.80 -13.88
C GLY A 29 4.08 -4.91 -13.67
N GLY A 30 2.88 -5.50 -13.66
CA GLY A 30 1.63 -4.80 -13.37
C GLY A 30 1.58 -4.21 -11.95
N MET A 31 2.20 -4.84 -10.95
CA MET A 31 2.22 -4.32 -9.58
C MET A 31 3.05 -3.02 -9.44
N SER A 32 3.91 -2.71 -10.40
CA SER A 32 4.77 -1.52 -10.43
C SER A 32 4.48 -0.60 -11.62
N ASP A 33 3.27 -0.68 -12.16
CA ASP A 33 2.86 0.09 -13.33
C ASP A 33 2.72 1.60 -13.06
N ALA A 34 2.37 2.35 -14.10
CA ALA A 34 2.25 3.81 -14.04
C ALA A 34 1.19 4.28 -13.02
N ALA A 35 0.08 3.55 -12.85
CA ALA A 35 -0.93 3.89 -11.85
C ALA A 35 -0.42 3.67 -10.42
N SER A 36 0.30 2.56 -10.19
CA SER A 36 0.91 2.26 -8.89
C SER A 36 2.00 3.28 -8.54
N ALA A 37 2.81 3.68 -9.53
CA ALA A 37 3.81 4.74 -9.37
C ALA A 37 3.16 6.12 -9.10
N THR A 38 2.07 6.45 -9.79
CA THR A 38 1.30 7.70 -9.57
C THR A 38 0.73 7.75 -8.15
N SER A 39 0.23 6.61 -7.68
CA SER A 39 -0.27 6.42 -6.32
C SER A 39 0.83 6.69 -5.28
N LEU A 40 2.01 6.06 -5.41
CA LEU A 40 3.17 6.33 -4.55
C LEU A 40 3.60 7.81 -4.60
N GLY A 41 3.70 8.39 -5.80
CA GLY A 41 4.08 9.80 -5.97
C GLY A 41 3.10 10.75 -5.28
N THR A 42 1.81 10.45 -5.33
CA THR A 42 0.78 11.25 -4.64
C THR A 42 0.94 11.19 -3.11
N LEU A 43 1.29 10.04 -2.55
CA LEU A 43 1.58 9.92 -1.11
C LEU A 43 2.79 10.77 -0.71
N VAL A 44 3.88 10.69 -1.47
CA VAL A 44 5.12 11.45 -1.23
C VAL A 44 4.86 12.97 -1.34
N GLU A 45 4.16 13.41 -2.38
CA GLU A 45 3.70 14.80 -2.51
C GLU A 45 2.83 15.23 -1.33
N GLY A 46 1.94 14.34 -0.88
CA GLY A 46 1.07 14.57 0.25
C GLY A 46 1.85 14.88 1.53
N VAL A 47 2.86 14.07 1.84
CA VAL A 47 3.75 14.28 3.01
C VAL A 47 4.46 15.63 2.87
N ARG A 48 5.04 15.90 1.70
CA ARG A 48 5.77 17.15 1.45
C ARG A 48 4.88 18.38 1.57
N SER A 49 3.64 18.29 1.08
CA SER A 49 2.66 19.37 1.16
C SER A 49 2.35 19.76 2.62
N VAL A 50 2.21 18.76 3.50
CA VAL A 50 2.01 18.99 4.94
C VAL A 50 3.23 19.64 5.58
N GLU A 51 4.45 19.22 5.22
CA GLU A 51 5.68 19.84 5.72
C GLU A 51 5.79 21.33 5.33
N LEU A 52 5.35 21.69 4.12
CA LEU A 52 5.46 23.06 3.60
C LEU A 52 4.31 23.98 4.04
N THR A 53 3.10 23.44 4.15
CA THR A 53 1.87 24.26 4.30
C THR A 53 1.08 23.95 5.58
N GLY A 54 1.52 22.99 6.38
CA GLY A 54 0.74 22.41 7.47
C GLY A 54 -0.37 21.48 6.95
N LEU A 55 -0.97 20.70 7.85
CA LEU A 55 -2.05 19.80 7.47
C LEU A 55 -3.32 20.54 6.98
N PRO A 56 -3.73 21.68 7.57
CA PRO A 56 -4.87 22.45 7.05
C PRO A 56 -4.66 22.96 5.62
N GLY A 57 -3.44 23.42 5.30
CA GLY A 57 -3.08 23.88 3.96
C GLY A 57 -3.14 22.74 2.94
N ALA A 58 -2.55 21.59 3.29
CA ALA A 58 -2.59 20.39 2.46
C ALA A 58 -4.02 19.89 2.22
N LEU A 59 -4.88 19.87 3.25
CA LEU A 59 -6.30 19.48 3.13
C LEU A 59 -7.06 20.43 2.20
N THR A 60 -6.82 21.74 2.31
CA THR A 60 -7.41 22.75 1.42
C THR A 60 -7.02 22.50 -0.03
N ALA A 61 -5.74 22.22 -0.30
CA ALA A 61 -5.25 21.90 -1.65
C ALA A 61 -5.86 20.61 -2.22
N LEU A 62 -6.28 19.67 -1.36
CA LEU A 62 -6.97 18.45 -1.75
C LEU A 62 -8.49 18.64 -1.91
N GLY A 63 -9.04 19.81 -1.53
CA GLY A 63 -10.48 20.05 -1.47
C GLY A 63 -11.18 19.21 -0.39
N ALA A 64 -10.46 18.83 0.66
CA ALA A 64 -10.93 17.96 1.72
C ALA A 64 -11.40 18.74 2.96
N GLY A 65 -12.24 18.13 3.78
CA GLY A 65 -12.66 18.70 5.06
C GLY A 65 -11.53 18.73 6.08
N ALA A 66 -11.72 19.46 7.19
CA ALA A 66 -10.71 19.56 8.25
C ALA A 66 -10.68 18.32 9.17
N GLU A 67 -11.83 17.69 9.42
CA GLU A 67 -11.96 16.59 10.39
C GLU A 67 -12.81 15.43 9.85
N PRO A 68 -12.52 14.17 10.23
CA PRO A 68 -11.32 13.72 10.94
C PRO A 68 -10.07 13.83 10.05
N ALA A 69 -9.05 14.59 10.48
CA ALA A 69 -7.99 15.07 9.60
C ALA A 69 -7.23 13.95 8.85
N ALA A 70 -6.91 12.85 9.52
CA ALA A 70 -6.23 11.71 8.90
C ALA A 70 -7.08 11.02 7.81
N LEU A 71 -8.38 10.88 8.03
CA LEU A 71 -9.31 10.30 7.05
C LEU A 71 -9.50 11.23 5.86
N GLN A 72 -9.64 12.53 6.12
CA GLN A 72 -9.77 13.54 5.07
C GLN A 72 -8.52 13.63 4.20
N TRP A 73 -7.34 13.56 4.82
CA TRP A 73 -6.06 13.55 4.10
C TRP A 73 -5.93 12.29 3.23
N ALA A 74 -6.19 11.11 3.80
CA ALA A 74 -6.14 9.85 3.06
C ALA A 74 -7.13 9.80 1.89
N ALA A 75 -8.37 10.24 2.11
CA ALA A 75 -9.40 10.31 1.06
C ALA A 75 -9.02 11.34 -0.02
N GLY A 76 -8.49 12.49 0.38
CA GLY A 76 -8.03 13.54 -0.54
C GLY A 76 -6.87 13.06 -1.43
N LEU A 77 -5.88 12.36 -0.85
CA LEU A 77 -4.76 11.78 -1.60
C LEU A 77 -5.23 10.70 -2.57
N ARG A 78 -6.11 9.79 -2.12
CA ARG A 78 -6.71 8.77 -3.00
C ARG A 78 -7.43 9.43 -4.18
N ALA A 79 -8.30 10.41 -3.92
CA ALA A 79 -9.06 11.09 -4.95
C ALA A 79 -8.16 11.88 -5.91
N ARG A 80 -7.04 12.44 -5.42
CA ARG A 80 -6.04 13.10 -6.26
C ARG A 80 -5.33 12.10 -7.16
N ALA A 81 -4.86 10.98 -6.62
CA ALA A 81 -4.22 9.92 -7.39
C ALA A 81 -5.16 9.39 -8.48
N GLU A 82 -6.42 9.11 -8.13
CA GLU A 82 -7.45 8.65 -9.06
C GLU A 82 -7.65 9.63 -10.22
N ARG A 83 -7.78 10.93 -9.93
CA ARG A 83 -7.91 11.97 -10.97
C ARG A 83 -6.69 12.04 -11.88
N THR A 84 -5.47 11.94 -11.33
CA THR A 84 -4.24 11.96 -12.14
C THR A 84 -4.14 10.70 -13.01
N ILE A 85 -4.46 9.52 -12.48
CA ILE A 85 -4.49 8.25 -13.23
C ILE A 85 -5.49 8.34 -14.39
N ALA A 86 -6.68 8.88 -14.14
CA ALA A 86 -7.69 9.07 -15.17
C ALA A 86 -7.25 10.09 -16.24
N ALA A 87 -6.64 11.20 -15.84
CA ALA A 87 -6.18 12.25 -16.76
C ALA A 87 -5.02 11.80 -17.68
N GLU A 88 -4.10 11.01 -17.16
CA GLU A 88 -2.96 10.49 -17.94
C GLU A 88 -3.24 9.17 -18.66
N GLY A 89 -4.40 8.54 -18.42
CA GLY A 89 -4.78 7.29 -19.05
C GLY A 89 -4.03 6.05 -18.53
N TYR A 90 -3.64 6.05 -17.25
CA TYR A 90 -2.87 4.96 -16.62
C TYR A 90 -3.72 3.85 -16.00
N ALA A 91 -5.04 3.83 -16.23
CA ALA A 91 -5.95 2.91 -15.58
C ALA A 91 -5.51 1.44 -15.70
N SER A 92 -5.50 0.73 -14.57
CA SER A 92 -5.15 -0.68 -14.50
C SER A 92 -5.73 -1.34 -13.25
N ARG A 93 -5.87 -2.67 -13.27
CA ARG A 93 -6.33 -3.45 -12.10
C ARG A 93 -5.45 -3.28 -10.87
N PHE A 94 -4.13 -3.15 -11.07
CA PHE A 94 -3.18 -2.97 -9.96
C PHE A 94 -3.16 -1.51 -9.50
N GLY A 95 -3.46 -0.56 -10.38
CA GLY A 95 -3.75 0.82 -10.04
C GLY A 95 -4.91 0.96 -9.07
N ASP A 96 -6.00 0.24 -9.29
CA ASP A 96 -7.16 0.25 -8.38
C ASP A 96 -6.78 -0.27 -6.97
N LEU A 97 -5.96 -1.32 -6.91
CA LEU A 97 -5.43 -1.85 -5.65
C LEU A 97 -4.42 -0.87 -5.00
N ALA A 98 -3.61 -0.19 -5.80
CA ALA A 98 -2.68 0.82 -5.34
C ALA A 98 -3.39 2.07 -4.77
N LEU A 99 -4.56 2.44 -5.30
CA LEU A 99 -5.38 3.54 -4.76
C LEU A 99 -5.87 3.24 -3.33
N ASP A 100 -6.25 1.99 -3.06
CA ASP A 100 -6.52 1.52 -1.69
C ASP A 100 -5.26 1.62 -0.82
N ALA A 101 -4.10 1.24 -1.36
CA ALA A 101 -2.83 1.29 -0.64
C ALA A 101 -2.41 2.72 -0.26
N VAL A 102 -2.61 3.70 -1.14
CA VAL A 102 -2.35 5.13 -0.82
C VAL A 102 -3.13 5.57 0.40
N GLY A 103 -4.45 5.32 0.41
CA GLY A 103 -5.31 5.73 1.52
C GLY A 103 -4.89 5.08 2.85
N ASN A 104 -4.65 3.76 2.84
CA ASN A 104 -4.23 3.04 4.04
C ASN A 104 -2.85 3.51 4.55
N SER A 105 -1.92 3.76 3.63
CA SER A 105 -0.59 4.26 3.98
C SER A 105 -0.65 5.67 4.56
N ALA A 106 -1.49 6.54 4.00
CA ALA A 106 -1.71 7.87 4.55
C ALA A 106 -2.29 7.81 5.98
N ILE A 107 -3.25 6.92 6.25
CA ILE A 107 -3.75 6.70 7.61
C ILE A 107 -2.62 6.21 8.52
N ALA A 108 -1.86 5.20 8.10
CA ALA A 108 -0.77 4.64 8.90
C ALA A 108 0.33 5.67 9.22
N VAL A 109 0.64 6.55 8.28
CA VAL A 109 1.56 7.68 8.49
C VAL A 109 0.97 8.66 9.50
N ALA A 110 -0.28 9.08 9.33
CA ALA A 110 -0.92 10.06 10.21
C ALA A 110 -1.13 9.55 11.64
N THR A 111 -1.30 8.23 11.83
CA THR A 111 -1.58 7.62 13.14
C THR A 111 -0.34 7.05 13.83
N ARG A 112 0.87 7.25 13.26
CA ARG A 112 2.09 6.59 13.75
C ARG A 112 2.47 6.97 15.19
N SER A 113 2.03 8.12 15.70
CA SER A 113 2.27 8.53 17.09
C SER A 113 1.27 7.96 18.10
N THR A 114 0.13 7.38 17.67
CA THR A 114 -0.95 7.06 18.60
C THR A 114 -0.88 5.63 19.11
N THR A 115 -0.50 5.49 20.38
CA THR A 115 -0.74 4.28 21.16
C THR A 115 -2.17 4.31 21.70
N GLY A 116 -3.17 4.01 20.87
CA GLY A 116 -4.52 3.66 21.34
C GLY A 116 -5.67 4.64 21.07
N ALA A 117 -5.44 5.83 20.49
CA ALA A 117 -6.54 6.65 19.97
C ALA A 117 -7.06 6.06 18.65
N GLY A 118 -8.37 5.88 18.51
CA GLY A 118 -8.97 5.47 17.24
C GLY A 118 -8.84 6.58 16.20
N VAL A 119 -8.63 6.23 14.92
CA VAL A 119 -8.39 7.16 13.80
C VAL A 119 -9.42 8.30 13.72
N ILE A 120 -10.68 8.03 14.10
CA ILE A 120 -11.79 9.00 14.08
C ILE A 120 -11.60 10.13 15.12
N SER A 121 -10.90 9.85 16.21
CA SER A 121 -10.68 10.77 17.32
C SER A 121 -9.29 11.39 17.33
N LEU A 122 -8.49 11.15 16.29
CA LEU A 122 -7.13 11.68 16.18
C LEU A 122 -7.19 13.21 15.97
N PRO A 123 -6.67 14.03 16.90
CA PRO A 123 -6.65 15.47 16.73
C PRO A 123 -5.79 15.90 15.54
N LEU A 124 -6.20 16.95 14.82
CA LEU A 124 -5.46 17.50 13.68
C LEU A 124 -3.98 17.76 14.01
N ALA A 125 -3.68 18.32 15.18
CA ALA A 125 -2.30 18.61 15.59
C ALA A 125 -1.43 17.35 15.76
N GLU A 126 -2.01 16.25 16.22
CA GLU A 126 -1.28 14.97 16.36
C GLU A 126 -1.03 14.33 14.99
N ALA A 127 -2.01 14.38 14.09
CA ALA A 127 -1.86 13.93 12.71
C ALA A 127 -0.77 14.75 11.98
N GLU A 128 -0.81 16.08 12.09
CA GLU A 128 0.18 16.97 11.50
C GLU A 128 1.59 16.69 12.05
N ALA A 129 1.73 16.53 13.36
CA ALA A 129 3.01 16.21 13.99
C ALA A 129 3.58 14.87 13.48
N SER A 130 2.73 13.84 13.35
CA SER A 130 3.13 12.53 12.81
C SER A 130 3.62 12.61 11.37
N ILE A 131 2.89 13.31 10.50
CA ILE A 131 3.24 13.46 9.08
C ILE A 131 4.50 14.32 8.93
N THR A 132 4.59 15.45 9.66
CA THR A 132 5.73 16.36 9.59
C THR A 132 7.02 15.71 10.07
N ARG A 133 6.94 14.86 11.12
CA ARG A 133 8.09 14.09 11.61
C ARG A 133 8.67 13.21 10.51
N LEU A 134 7.82 12.55 9.72
CA LEU A 134 8.24 11.71 8.61
C LEU A 134 9.02 12.51 7.55
N GLY A 135 8.58 13.72 7.20
CA GLY A 135 9.34 14.59 6.29
C GLY A 135 10.68 15.06 6.87
N ARG A 136 10.70 15.49 8.14
CA ARG A 136 11.92 16.03 8.79
C ARG A 136 12.99 14.98 9.07
N GLU A 137 12.59 13.76 9.42
CA GLU A 137 13.49 12.68 9.81
C GLU A 137 14.00 11.87 8.62
N ARG A 138 13.75 12.33 7.39
CA ARG A 138 14.05 11.58 6.16
C ARG A 138 13.38 10.20 6.18
N GLY A 139 12.06 10.22 6.37
CA GLY A 139 11.19 9.06 6.53
C GLY A 139 10.38 8.73 5.27
N LEU A 140 10.67 9.29 4.09
CA LEU A 140 9.90 9.03 2.87
C LEU A 140 10.03 7.56 2.43
N GLN A 141 11.18 6.93 2.63
CA GLN A 141 11.39 5.49 2.50
C GLN A 141 10.45 4.68 3.39
N GLU A 142 10.10 5.18 4.59
CA GLU A 142 9.14 4.50 5.46
C GLU A 142 7.71 4.63 4.94
N ALA A 143 7.35 5.80 4.38
CA ALA A 143 6.06 5.96 3.68
C ALA A 143 5.99 5.05 2.45
N MET A 144 7.09 4.91 1.70
CA MET A 144 7.21 3.96 0.59
C MET A 144 7.06 2.52 1.07
N ALA A 145 7.71 2.12 2.17
CA ALA A 145 7.60 0.78 2.73
C ALA A 145 6.15 0.47 3.16
N LEU A 146 5.46 1.41 3.80
CA LEU A 146 4.03 1.29 4.12
C LEU A 146 3.18 1.13 2.85
N PHE A 147 3.46 1.92 1.81
CA PHE A 147 2.76 1.83 0.53
C PHE A 147 2.95 0.48 -0.16
N VAL A 148 4.21 0.07 -0.36
CA VAL A 148 4.54 -1.23 -0.95
C VAL A 148 3.87 -2.34 -0.16
N GLY A 149 3.89 -2.23 1.16
CA GLY A 149 3.22 -3.18 2.02
C GLY A 149 1.72 -3.25 1.75
N HIS A 150 0.99 -2.15 1.96
CA HIS A 150 -0.45 -2.13 1.71
C HIS A 150 -0.84 -2.53 0.28
N HIS A 151 -0.01 -2.22 -0.71
CA HIS A 151 -0.23 -2.61 -2.10
C HIS A 151 -0.13 -4.13 -2.29
N LEU A 152 0.90 -4.75 -1.72
CA LEU A 152 1.03 -6.20 -1.70
C LEU A 152 -0.09 -6.85 -0.88
N ASP A 153 -0.54 -6.27 0.24
CA ASP A 153 -1.70 -6.76 1.02
C ASP A 153 -2.92 -6.92 0.13
N ARG A 154 -3.27 -5.83 -0.56
CA ARG A 154 -4.44 -5.77 -1.43
C ARG A 154 -4.30 -6.71 -2.61
N THR A 155 -3.11 -6.79 -3.18
CA THR A 155 -2.80 -7.70 -4.29
C THR A 155 -2.93 -9.16 -3.87
N PHE A 156 -2.38 -9.58 -2.74
CA PHE A 156 -2.47 -10.96 -2.28
C PHE A 156 -3.88 -11.31 -1.82
N ARG A 157 -4.59 -10.41 -1.12
CA ARG A 157 -6.02 -10.60 -0.83
C ARG A 157 -6.83 -10.80 -2.09
N TYR A 158 -6.61 -9.99 -3.13
CA TYR A 158 -7.28 -10.14 -4.42
C TYR A 158 -6.99 -11.50 -5.08
N LEU A 159 -5.72 -11.91 -5.14
CA LEU A 159 -5.32 -13.18 -5.74
C LEU A 159 -5.89 -14.38 -4.98
N VAL A 160 -5.85 -14.32 -3.66
CA VAL A 160 -6.38 -15.36 -2.77
C VAL A 160 -7.90 -15.44 -2.87
N ALA A 161 -8.62 -14.31 -2.76
CA ALA A 161 -10.09 -14.28 -2.86
C ALA A 161 -10.59 -14.80 -4.22
N ARG A 162 -9.90 -14.46 -5.31
CA ARG A 162 -10.19 -14.99 -6.66
C ARG A 162 -10.15 -16.52 -6.68
N ASP A 163 -9.21 -17.13 -5.96
CA ASP A 163 -8.97 -18.56 -6.01
C ASP A 163 -9.74 -19.35 -4.93
N LEU A 164 -10.06 -18.71 -3.81
CA LEU A 164 -10.77 -19.30 -2.65
C LEU A 164 -12.23 -19.67 -2.95
N GLY A 165 -12.90 -18.92 -3.82
CA GLY A 165 -14.35 -19.05 -4.05
C GLY A 165 -14.78 -20.48 -4.39
N ASP A 166 -13.92 -21.21 -5.11
CA ASP A 166 -14.17 -22.59 -5.54
C ASP A 166 -14.02 -23.64 -4.42
N PHE A 167 -13.50 -23.26 -3.24
CA PHE A 167 -13.15 -24.17 -2.14
C PHE A 167 -14.02 -23.97 -0.89
N ILE A 168 -14.87 -22.94 -0.88
CA ILE A 168 -15.79 -22.67 0.24
C ILE A 168 -16.81 -23.80 0.36
N GLY A 169 -16.97 -24.34 1.57
CA GLY A 169 -17.77 -25.53 1.85
C GLY A 169 -16.99 -26.84 1.79
N GLY A 170 -15.71 -26.79 1.40
CA GLY A 170 -14.79 -27.92 1.42
C GLY A 170 -14.13 -28.16 2.79
N ALA A 171 -13.36 -29.25 2.90
CA ALA A 171 -12.72 -29.67 4.15
C ALA A 171 -11.71 -28.63 4.70
N GLY A 172 -10.99 -27.92 3.81
CA GLY A 172 -10.05 -26.87 4.21
C GLY A 172 -10.71 -25.53 4.56
N LEU A 173 -11.85 -25.22 3.94
CA LEU A 173 -12.57 -23.96 4.09
C LEU A 173 -14.07 -24.20 4.27
N PRO A 174 -14.52 -24.68 5.45
CA PRO A 174 -15.89 -25.17 5.62
C PRO A 174 -16.99 -24.11 5.47
N SER A 175 -16.64 -22.83 5.61
CA SER A 175 -17.62 -21.74 5.48
C SER A 175 -16.95 -20.43 5.03
N VAL A 176 -17.78 -19.47 4.61
CA VAL A 176 -17.35 -18.09 4.29
C VAL A 176 -16.59 -17.46 5.45
N SER A 177 -16.99 -17.73 6.70
CA SER A 177 -16.27 -17.22 7.87
C SER A 177 -14.84 -17.78 7.99
N HIS A 178 -14.61 -19.03 7.58
CA HIS A 178 -13.27 -19.60 7.52
C HIS A 178 -12.43 -18.97 6.41
N ALA A 179 -13.03 -18.76 5.23
CA ALA A 179 -12.37 -18.05 4.13
C ALA A 179 -11.95 -16.64 4.53
N ASN A 180 -12.84 -15.86 5.15
CA ASN A 180 -12.51 -14.51 5.63
C ASN A 180 -11.37 -14.51 6.66
N ARG A 181 -11.39 -15.45 7.63
CA ARG A 181 -10.28 -15.57 8.60
C ARG A 181 -8.96 -15.95 7.92
N PHE A 182 -9.02 -16.81 6.90
CA PHE A 182 -7.84 -17.19 6.13
C PHE A 182 -7.29 -16.00 5.34
N GLU A 183 -8.12 -15.21 4.67
CA GLU A 183 -7.72 -13.97 4.00
C GLU A 183 -7.08 -12.96 4.97
N ASP A 184 -7.63 -12.83 6.18
CA ASP A 184 -7.03 -11.98 7.21
C ASP A 184 -5.69 -12.51 7.73
N ALA A 185 -5.51 -13.83 7.80
CA ALA A 185 -4.25 -14.46 8.15
C ALA A 185 -3.19 -14.28 7.05
N VAL A 186 -3.59 -14.38 5.77
CA VAL A 186 -2.72 -14.04 4.61
C VAL A 186 -2.27 -12.59 4.73
N ALA A 187 -3.20 -11.67 4.97
CA ALA A 187 -2.90 -10.25 5.12
C ALA A 187 -1.97 -9.96 6.31
N ALA A 188 -2.16 -10.64 7.43
CA ALA A 188 -1.30 -10.51 8.59
C ALA A 188 0.13 -11.00 8.30
N HIS A 189 0.27 -12.15 7.62
CA HIS A 189 1.56 -12.67 7.19
C HIS A 189 2.28 -11.69 6.25
N CYS A 190 1.54 -11.19 5.27
CA CYS A 190 1.97 -10.18 4.33
C CYS A 190 2.50 -8.93 5.07
N ARG A 191 1.73 -8.35 6.01
CA ARG A 191 2.15 -7.19 6.83
C ARG A 191 3.43 -7.41 7.63
N ALA A 192 3.53 -8.53 8.35
CA ALA A 192 4.70 -8.85 9.17
C ALA A 192 6.00 -8.98 8.33
N THR A 193 5.85 -9.33 7.05
CA THR A 193 6.98 -9.48 6.13
C THR A 193 7.54 -8.12 5.68
N TRP A 194 6.70 -7.09 5.56
CA TRP A 194 7.14 -5.80 5.02
C TRP A 194 7.80 -4.86 6.01
N GLU A 195 7.65 -5.10 7.32
CA GLU A 195 8.46 -4.43 8.36
C GLU A 195 9.98 -4.67 8.16
N GLN A 196 10.34 -5.65 7.34
CA GLN A 196 11.72 -6.01 6.99
C GLN A 196 12.23 -5.33 5.71
N LEU A 197 11.39 -4.58 4.99
CA LEU A 197 11.82 -3.83 3.81
C LEU A 197 12.90 -2.81 4.18
N ARG A 198 13.92 -2.68 3.34
CA ARG A 198 15.03 -1.75 3.50
C ARG A 198 15.15 -0.91 2.23
N LEU A 199 14.52 0.27 2.28
CA LEU A 199 14.36 1.16 1.12
C LEU A 199 15.13 2.49 1.29
N ASP A 200 16.02 2.56 2.28
CA ASP A 200 16.75 3.77 2.68
C ASP A 200 17.51 4.45 1.54
N ARG A 201 18.02 3.67 0.59
CA ARG A 201 18.73 4.20 -0.57
C ARG A 201 17.87 5.11 -1.47
N PHE A 202 16.55 4.97 -1.43
CA PHE A 202 15.63 5.73 -2.30
C PHE A 202 15.22 7.06 -1.69
N GLU A 203 15.63 7.37 -0.46
CA GLU A 203 15.19 8.57 0.25
C GLU A 203 15.46 9.86 -0.53
N ALA A 204 16.63 9.97 -1.16
CA ALA A 204 16.99 11.14 -1.96
C ALA A 204 16.11 11.27 -3.21
N ASP A 205 15.84 10.15 -3.90
CA ASP A 205 15.00 10.12 -5.10
C ASP A 205 13.54 10.48 -4.75
N LEU A 206 13.02 9.91 -3.65
CA LEU A 206 11.69 10.23 -3.13
C LEU A 206 11.57 11.72 -2.77
N GLY A 207 12.61 12.31 -2.19
CA GLY A 207 12.65 13.73 -1.87
C GLY A 207 12.58 14.66 -3.10
N ALA A 208 12.97 14.18 -4.28
CA ALA A 208 12.94 14.94 -5.52
C ALA A 208 11.58 14.88 -6.24
N VAL A 209 10.74 13.86 -5.96
CA VAL A 209 9.44 13.63 -6.62
C VAL A 209 8.53 14.87 -6.68
N PRO A 210 8.36 15.65 -5.59
CA PRO A 210 7.42 16.77 -5.60
C PRO A 210 7.73 17.82 -6.68
N GLU A 211 9.00 17.99 -7.05
CA GLU A 211 9.49 18.98 -8.01
C GLU A 211 9.32 18.54 -9.49
N LEU A 212 9.00 17.28 -9.73
CA LEU A 212 8.89 16.72 -11.08
C LEU A 212 7.51 16.92 -11.69
N ALA A 213 7.42 16.89 -13.01
CA ALA A 213 6.13 16.79 -13.69
C ALA A 213 5.56 15.36 -13.58
N PRO A 214 4.23 15.15 -13.71
CA PRO A 214 3.60 13.82 -13.51
C PRO A 214 4.25 12.68 -14.31
N ARG A 215 4.63 12.90 -15.56
CA ARG A 215 5.28 11.88 -16.40
C ARG A 215 6.70 11.54 -15.92
N ASP A 216 7.45 12.55 -15.51
CA ASP A 216 8.81 12.37 -14.98
C ASP A 216 8.78 11.67 -13.62
N ARG A 217 7.74 11.93 -12.80
CA ARG A 217 7.48 11.19 -11.56
C ARG A 217 7.29 9.70 -11.83
N VAL A 218 6.45 9.33 -12.81
CA VAL A 218 6.24 7.93 -13.17
C VAL A 218 7.55 7.29 -13.65
N ALA A 219 8.29 7.95 -14.53
CA ALA A 219 9.57 7.44 -15.04
C ALA A 219 10.60 7.18 -13.93
N MET A 220 10.65 8.05 -12.91
CA MET A 220 11.51 7.88 -11.74
C MET A 220 10.99 6.79 -10.78
N LEU A 221 9.69 6.80 -10.48
CA LEU A 221 9.12 5.97 -9.42
C LEU A 221 8.83 4.53 -9.85
N SER A 222 8.54 4.27 -11.13
CA SER A 222 8.28 2.90 -11.62
C SER A 222 9.43 1.92 -11.32
N PRO A 223 10.71 2.22 -11.63
CA PRO A 223 11.81 1.30 -11.30
C PRO A 223 12.04 1.17 -9.78
N ILE A 224 11.88 2.26 -9.02
CA ILE A 224 11.99 2.25 -7.55
C ILE A 224 10.91 1.36 -6.93
N LEU A 225 9.67 1.50 -7.40
CA LEU A 225 8.54 0.69 -6.97
C LEU A 225 8.70 -0.77 -7.39
N ALA A 226 9.16 -1.05 -8.61
CA ALA A 226 9.44 -2.40 -9.08
C ALA A 226 10.46 -3.10 -8.18
N GLU A 227 11.49 -2.39 -7.74
CA GLU A 227 12.49 -2.94 -6.83
C GLU A 227 11.93 -3.16 -5.41
N GLY A 228 11.13 -2.22 -4.88
CA GLY A 228 10.44 -2.40 -3.60
C GLY A 228 9.46 -3.59 -3.61
N ILE A 229 8.69 -3.74 -4.68
CA ILE A 229 7.80 -4.89 -4.90
C ILE A 229 8.62 -6.17 -5.04
N GLY A 230 9.72 -6.15 -5.79
CA GLY A 230 10.63 -7.29 -5.93
C GLY A 230 11.15 -7.80 -4.58
N GLN A 231 11.68 -6.90 -3.74
CA GLN A 231 12.10 -7.26 -2.39
C GLN A 231 10.95 -7.81 -1.54
N GLY A 232 9.77 -7.22 -1.62
CA GLY A 232 8.58 -7.70 -0.91
C GLY A 232 8.17 -9.10 -1.35
N LEU A 233 8.19 -9.38 -2.65
CA LEU A 233 7.91 -10.70 -3.20
C LEU A 233 8.96 -11.73 -2.80
N ASP A 234 10.25 -11.38 -2.79
CA ASP A 234 11.33 -12.27 -2.36
C ASP A 234 11.18 -12.67 -0.89
N LEU A 235 10.84 -11.72 -0.02
CA LEU A 235 10.59 -11.99 1.40
C LEU A 235 9.36 -12.89 1.61
N LEU A 236 8.28 -12.64 0.86
CA LEU A 236 7.07 -13.47 0.91
C LEU A 236 7.32 -14.88 0.35
N GLY A 237 8.16 -15.01 -0.66
CA GLY A 237 8.55 -16.29 -1.26
C GLY A 237 9.47 -17.12 -0.38
N ALA A 238 10.42 -16.47 0.32
CA ALA A 238 11.35 -17.12 1.25
C ALA A 238 10.65 -17.79 2.45
N GLY A 239 9.41 -17.37 2.75
CA GLY A 239 8.56 -18.03 3.72
C GLY A 239 8.16 -19.47 3.32
N GLY A 240 8.15 -19.86 2.06
CA GLY A 240 7.58 -21.16 1.65
C GLY A 240 8.49 -22.37 1.70
N LEU A 241 9.75 -22.23 2.11
CA LEU A 241 10.77 -23.29 2.10
C LEU A 241 11.03 -23.85 3.49
#